data_AF-A0A415S131-F1
#
_entry.id   AF-A0A415S131-F1
#
_cell.length_a   1.000
_cell.length_b   1.000
_cell.length_c   1.000
_cell.angle_alpha   90.00
_cell.angle_beta   90.00
_cell.angle_gamma   90.00
#
_symmetry.space_group_name_H-M   'P 1'
#
loop_
_entity.id
_entity.type
_entity.pdbx_description
1 polymer ?
#
loop_
_entity_poly.entity_id
_entity_poly.type
_entity_poly.pdbx_seq_one_letter_code
_entity_poly.pdbx_strand_id
1 'polypeptide(L)'
;MSTTKLFASIPALRSSIQKDIETYELPIEKNDVNKAFFEPNNDTFEAVCIQEGNPQKILIPAANMYPFLFRGQTKDFGKCLPSLYREEDKQTAPYLFLERLREVEFTELIKKHPVVKGFFDRHHFTVDFIGLAQHYGLKTDVLDLTNDLDVALFFAMCPYDSLNDQYTYHDDGKQHTAILYVVPPTIYAPSLPDSFLKSKITAIGLQPFKRPGAQRGFALHLPDGEQLRAYKYEFQFTCEDSKKYFDQFKQGEALWIKDELIAKAKVISQMKTFSYDTFKKAFAQYPPKGYSKTSIKKELKAIGVEILTKGESTHFTEEEITSIKNDWNITNKQQMQEQITRINWFADDDCTIDPITKQKTVNLDKRHLYRNLKMLGELEMIRLVQAAQFCTGGEYVDYNPKKKEEKKTHRETDWERMGGYSADAKGKSYLEDTDMMLK
;
A
#
# COMPACT_ATOMS: atom_id res chain seq x y z
N MET A 1 23.49 0.41 -24.11
CA MET A 1 22.72 -0.83 -23.84
C MET A 1 23.09 -1.26 -22.44
N SER A 2 22.20 -1.01 -21.47
CA SER A 2 22.41 -1.52 -20.11
C SER A 2 22.02 -2.99 -20.14
N THR A 3 22.98 -3.90 -20.02
CA THR A 3 22.68 -5.33 -19.85
C THR A 3 22.03 -5.49 -18.47
N THR A 4 20.72 -5.76 -18.45
CA THR A 4 20.00 -6.16 -17.24
C THR A 4 20.76 -7.31 -16.59
N LYS A 5 21.19 -7.13 -15.35
CA LYS A 5 21.94 -8.16 -14.63
C LYS A 5 20.96 -9.26 -14.21
N LEU A 6 21.03 -10.41 -14.88
CA LEU A 6 20.30 -11.61 -14.47
C LEU A 6 20.93 -12.18 -13.19
N PHE A 7 20.13 -12.31 -12.15
CA PHE A 7 20.54 -12.97 -10.91
C PHE A 7 20.30 -14.48 -11.03
N ALA A 8 21.37 -15.28 -10.95
CA ALA A 8 21.29 -16.72 -11.15
C ALA A 8 20.55 -17.48 -10.02
N SER A 9 20.29 -16.83 -8.88
CA SER A 9 19.60 -17.47 -7.75
C SER A 9 18.97 -16.44 -6.78
N ILE A 10 17.99 -16.89 -6.00
CA ILE A 10 17.32 -16.07 -4.96
C ILE A 10 18.32 -15.56 -3.90
N PRO A 11 19.26 -16.37 -3.36
CA PRO A 11 20.25 -15.86 -2.40
C PRO A 11 21.10 -14.72 -2.97
N ALA A 12 21.50 -14.78 -4.25
CA ALA A 12 22.27 -13.73 -4.89
C ALA A 12 21.46 -12.43 -5.04
N LEU A 13 20.18 -12.55 -5.44
CA LEU A 13 19.24 -11.42 -5.49
C LEU A 13 19.08 -10.77 -4.12
N ARG A 14 18.78 -11.58 -3.09
CA ARG A 14 18.60 -11.12 -1.70
C ARG A 14 19.83 -10.41 -1.17
N SER A 15 21.01 -10.98 -1.39
CA SER A 15 22.27 -10.37 -0.96
C SER A 15 22.50 -9.00 -1.61
N SER A 16 22.14 -8.85 -2.89
CA SER A 16 22.23 -7.54 -3.57
C SER A 16 21.28 -6.51 -2.96
N ILE A 17 20.02 -6.87 -2.73
CA ILE A 17 19.02 -5.96 -2.16
C ILE A 17 19.38 -5.60 -0.72
N GLN A 18 19.83 -6.59 0.07
CA GLN A 18 20.26 -6.39 1.44
C GLN A 18 21.41 -5.39 1.54
N LYS A 19 22.41 -5.49 0.64
CA LYS A 19 23.50 -4.52 0.55
C LYS A 19 22.99 -3.11 0.25
N ASP A 20 22.02 -2.97 -0.66
CA ASP A 20 21.40 -1.68 -0.95
C ASP A 20 20.61 -1.15 0.28
N ILE A 21 19.95 -2.00 1.06
CA ILE A 21 19.26 -1.60 2.32
C ILE A 21 20.27 -1.12 3.37
N GLU A 22 21.39 -1.83 3.55
CA GLU A 22 22.46 -1.47 4.49
C GLU A 22 23.06 -0.09 4.23
N THR A 23 23.07 0.38 2.98
CA THR A 23 23.53 1.74 2.67
C THR A 23 22.61 2.84 3.21
N TYR A 24 21.32 2.54 3.44
CA TYR A 24 20.36 3.48 4.03
C TYR A 24 20.39 3.50 5.56
N GLU A 25 21.11 2.56 6.20
CA GLU A 25 21.25 2.54 7.66
C GLU A 25 22.04 3.77 8.13
N LEU A 26 21.45 4.51 9.06
CA LEU A 26 22.10 5.65 9.68
C LEU A 26 23.25 5.18 10.57
N PRO A 27 24.28 6.00 10.82
CA PRO A 27 25.42 5.61 11.65
C PRO A 27 25.04 5.04 13.03
N ILE A 28 23.96 5.54 13.64
CA ILE A 28 23.46 5.07 14.93
C ILE A 28 22.88 3.64 14.89
N GLU A 29 22.41 3.18 13.72
CA GLU A 29 21.74 1.89 13.54
C GLU A 29 22.69 0.76 13.15
N LYS A 30 23.93 1.08 12.78
CA LYS A 30 24.96 0.10 12.40
C LYS A 30 25.49 -0.73 13.57
N ASN A 31 25.18 -0.33 14.80
CA ASN A 31 25.51 -1.09 16.00
C ASN A 31 24.37 -2.07 16.31
N ASP A 32 24.69 -3.36 16.47
CA ASP A 32 23.70 -4.43 16.72
C ASP A 32 22.78 -4.16 17.91
N VAL A 33 23.29 -3.56 19.00
CA VAL A 33 22.49 -3.21 20.18
C VAL A 33 21.45 -2.16 19.83
N ASN A 34 21.85 -1.13 19.09
CA ASN A 34 20.94 -0.08 18.64
C ASN A 34 19.96 -0.61 17.60
N LYS A 35 20.42 -1.47 16.69
CA LYS A 35 19.57 -2.11 15.68
C LYS A 35 18.44 -2.89 16.31
N ALA A 36 18.76 -3.75 17.29
CA ALA A 36 17.75 -4.48 18.06
C ALA A 36 16.84 -3.56 18.88
N PHE A 37 17.37 -2.41 19.33
CA PHE A 37 16.61 -1.42 20.09
C PHE A 37 15.58 -0.65 19.24
N PHE A 38 15.84 -0.43 17.95
CA PHE A 38 14.91 0.23 17.04
C PHE A 38 13.97 -0.75 16.32
N GLU A 39 14.40 -2.01 16.13
CA GLU A 39 13.62 -3.02 15.41
C GLU A 39 12.15 -3.12 15.89
N PRO A 40 11.17 -2.94 14.98
CA PRO A 40 9.76 -2.96 15.35
C PRO A 40 9.35 -4.37 15.77
N ASN A 41 8.24 -4.46 16.52
CA ASN A 41 7.64 -5.75 16.80
C ASN A 41 7.11 -6.36 15.49
N ASN A 42 7.33 -7.67 15.31
CA ASN A 42 6.84 -8.39 14.15
C ASN A 42 5.33 -8.25 13.99
N ASP A 43 4.88 -8.14 12.74
CA ASP A 43 3.48 -8.09 12.33
C ASP A 43 2.65 -6.97 12.98
N THR A 44 3.32 -5.88 13.38
CA THR A 44 2.66 -4.67 13.88
C THR A 44 2.55 -3.60 12.80
N PHE A 45 1.62 -2.67 13.03
CA PHE A 45 1.34 -1.52 12.19
C PHE A 45 1.32 -0.29 13.08
N GLU A 46 2.00 0.76 12.63
CA GLU A 46 2.03 2.03 13.34
C GLU A 46 0.87 2.91 12.89
N ALA A 47 0.12 3.44 13.86
CA ALA A 47 -0.80 4.54 13.65
C ALA A 47 -0.02 5.84 13.43
N VAL A 48 -0.07 6.37 12.20
CA VAL A 48 0.65 7.59 11.80
C VAL A 48 -0.35 8.62 11.29
N CYS A 49 -0.29 9.85 11.80
CA CYS A 49 -1.13 10.94 11.31
C CYS A 49 -0.74 11.32 9.88
N ILE A 50 -1.74 11.56 9.02
CA ILE A 50 -1.50 11.95 7.63
C ILE A 50 -0.81 13.32 7.56
N GLN A 51 -1.20 14.25 8.43
CA GLN A 51 -0.58 15.56 8.55
C GLN A 51 -0.78 16.08 9.97
N GLU A 52 0.05 17.03 10.36
CA GLU A 52 -0.09 17.69 11.66
C GLU A 52 -1.45 18.38 11.79
N GLY A 53 -2.05 18.31 12.98
CA GLY A 53 -3.39 18.85 13.26
C GLY A 53 -4.56 18.08 12.64
N ASN A 54 -4.31 17.11 11.74
CA ASN A 54 -5.37 16.26 11.20
C ASN A 54 -5.56 15.02 12.09
N PRO A 55 -6.80 14.73 12.55
CA PRO A 55 -7.06 13.55 13.35
C PRO A 55 -6.90 12.24 12.56
N GLN A 56 -6.98 12.27 11.22
CA GLN A 56 -6.90 11.09 10.36
C GLN A 56 -5.53 10.43 10.39
N LYS A 57 -5.54 9.10 10.51
CA LYS A 57 -4.36 8.25 10.65
C LYS A 57 -4.39 7.13 9.63
N ILE A 58 -3.21 6.73 9.20
CA ILE A 58 -3.00 5.48 8.46
C ILE A 58 -2.41 4.44 9.40
N LEU A 59 -2.60 3.16 9.08
CA LEU A 59 -1.95 2.03 9.75
C LEU A 59 -0.88 1.46 8.83
N ILE A 60 0.34 1.99 8.90
CA ILE A 60 1.45 1.59 8.05
C ILE A 60 2.17 0.36 8.64
N PRO A 61 2.61 -0.64 7.84
CA PRO A 61 3.40 -1.75 8.39
C PRO A 61 4.62 -1.22 9.13
N ALA A 62 4.78 -1.58 10.41
CA ALA A 62 5.84 -1.02 11.23
C ALA A 62 7.22 -1.43 10.69
N ALA A 63 8.07 -0.45 10.43
CA ALA A 63 9.42 -0.64 9.92
C ALA A 63 10.36 0.43 10.48
N ASN A 64 11.65 0.09 10.62
CA ASN A 64 12.70 1.08 10.95
C ASN A 64 12.86 2.15 9.86
N MET A 65 12.57 1.75 8.63
CA MET A 65 12.88 2.47 7.41
C MET A 65 12.02 1.92 6.27
N TYR A 66 11.79 2.75 5.26
CA TYR A 66 11.03 2.39 4.07
C TYR A 66 11.88 2.67 2.80
N PRO A 67 13.08 2.05 2.68
CA PRO A 67 13.99 2.34 1.58
C PRO A 67 13.35 1.97 0.25
N PHE A 68 12.67 0.82 0.23
CA PHE A 68 12.11 0.20 -0.95
C PHE A 68 10.75 -0.42 -0.65
N LEU A 69 9.87 -0.34 -1.64
CA LEU A 69 8.71 -1.22 -1.78
C LEU A 69 8.99 -2.18 -2.94
N PHE A 70 8.31 -3.32 -2.94
CA PHE A 70 8.57 -4.43 -3.84
C PHE A 70 7.31 -4.83 -4.59
N ARG A 71 7.51 -5.34 -5.81
CA ARG A 71 6.45 -6.01 -6.58
C ARG A 71 7.04 -7.16 -7.37
N GLY A 72 6.55 -8.36 -7.10
CA GLY A 72 6.89 -9.56 -7.87
C GLY A 72 6.02 -9.73 -9.11
N GLN A 73 6.60 -10.25 -10.18
CA GLN A 73 5.90 -10.70 -11.38
C GLN A 73 6.51 -12.00 -11.89
N THR A 74 5.65 -12.90 -12.35
CA THR A 74 6.04 -14.23 -12.84
C THR A 74 6.87 -14.21 -14.12
N LYS A 75 6.92 -13.07 -14.81
CA LYS A 75 7.74 -12.84 -16.01
C LYS A 75 7.81 -11.34 -16.32
N ASP A 76 8.65 -10.97 -17.28
CA ASP A 76 8.62 -9.63 -17.87
C ASP A 76 7.46 -9.50 -18.86
N PHE A 77 6.53 -8.58 -18.58
CA PHE A 77 5.41 -8.25 -19.45
C PHE A 77 5.70 -7.05 -20.37
N GLY A 78 6.90 -6.47 -20.31
CA GLY A 78 7.32 -5.31 -21.10
C GLY A 78 6.78 -3.98 -20.59
N LYS A 79 5.47 -3.87 -20.37
CA LYS A 79 4.82 -2.73 -19.69
C LYS A 79 4.30 -3.17 -18.32
N CYS A 80 4.44 -2.31 -17.30
CA CYS A 80 3.83 -2.54 -16.00
C CYS A 80 2.73 -1.50 -15.74
N LEU A 81 1.49 -1.89 -16.04
CA LEU A 81 0.28 -1.06 -15.98
C LEU A 81 -0.69 -1.54 -14.90
N PRO A 82 -1.46 -0.63 -14.27
CA PRO A 82 -2.63 -0.98 -13.46
C PRO A 82 -3.65 -1.80 -14.23
N SER A 83 -4.43 -2.61 -13.51
CA SER A 83 -5.40 -3.55 -14.09
C SER A 83 -6.44 -2.88 -15.00
N LEU A 84 -6.82 -1.63 -14.70
CA LEU A 84 -7.74 -0.83 -15.50
C LEU A 84 -7.22 -0.51 -16.91
N TYR A 85 -5.89 -0.43 -17.10
CA TYR A 85 -5.27 0.04 -18.34
C TYR A 85 -4.55 -1.07 -19.13
N ARG A 86 -4.58 -2.33 -18.69
CA ARG A 86 -3.86 -3.43 -19.35
C ARG A 86 -4.46 -3.88 -20.68
N GLU A 87 -5.77 -3.82 -20.82
CA GLU A 87 -6.50 -4.31 -22.00
C GLU A 87 -6.69 -3.17 -23.01
N GLU A 88 -5.84 -3.11 -24.04
CA GLU A 88 -5.81 -2.03 -25.04
C GLU A 88 -7.17 -1.86 -25.76
N ASP A 89 -7.88 -2.96 -26.02
CA ASP A 89 -9.22 -2.97 -26.65
C ASP A 89 -10.33 -2.43 -25.73
N LYS A 90 -10.05 -2.31 -24.43
CA LYS A 90 -11.01 -1.87 -23.39
C LYS A 90 -10.69 -0.51 -22.80
N GLN A 91 -9.92 0.32 -23.50
CA GLN A 91 -9.58 1.69 -23.06
C GLN A 91 -10.57 2.76 -23.55
N THR A 92 -11.79 2.39 -23.93
CA THR A 92 -12.82 3.36 -24.32
C THR A 92 -13.38 4.08 -23.09
N ALA A 93 -13.76 5.35 -23.23
CA ALA A 93 -14.38 6.12 -22.15
C ALA A 93 -15.58 5.40 -21.48
N PRO A 94 -16.55 4.78 -22.19
CA PRO A 94 -17.64 4.05 -21.55
C PRO A 94 -17.17 2.79 -20.81
N TYR A 95 -16.15 2.08 -21.28
CA TYR A 95 -15.63 0.91 -20.57
C TYR A 95 -14.89 1.32 -19.28
N LEU A 96 -13.99 2.31 -19.38
CA LEU A 96 -13.27 2.83 -18.21
C LEU A 96 -14.25 3.38 -17.17
N PHE A 97 -15.29 4.07 -17.62
CA PHE A 97 -16.32 4.60 -16.74
C PHE A 97 -17.20 3.49 -16.11
N LEU A 98 -17.42 2.36 -16.81
CA LEU A 98 -18.06 1.18 -16.21
C LEU A 98 -17.24 0.62 -15.04
N GLU A 99 -15.92 0.48 -15.19
CA GLU A 99 -15.09 0.01 -14.07
C GLU A 99 -15.11 1.01 -12.90
N ARG A 100 -15.15 2.32 -13.17
CA ARG A 100 -15.34 3.34 -12.13
C ARG A 100 -16.71 3.27 -11.44
N LEU A 101 -17.78 2.86 -12.14
CA LEU A 101 -19.08 2.60 -11.49
C LEU A 101 -18.99 1.44 -10.49
N ARG A 102 -18.27 0.37 -10.85
CA ARG A 102 -18.03 -0.78 -9.97
C ARG A 102 -17.18 -0.42 -8.75
N GLU A 103 -16.15 0.39 -8.96
CA GLU A 103 -15.30 0.91 -7.90
C GLU A 103 -16.10 1.75 -6.88
N VAL A 104 -16.98 2.63 -7.36
CA VAL A 104 -17.87 3.41 -6.49
C VAL A 104 -18.87 2.50 -5.77
N GLU A 105 -19.45 1.52 -6.46
CA GLU A 105 -20.36 0.55 -5.83
C GLU A 105 -19.67 -0.23 -4.70
N PHE A 106 -18.43 -0.68 -4.94
CA PHE A 106 -17.60 -1.33 -3.93
C PHE A 106 -17.29 -0.40 -2.77
N THR A 107 -16.87 0.83 -3.05
CA THR A 107 -16.58 1.84 -2.02
C THR A 107 -17.79 2.09 -1.12
N GLU A 108 -18.99 2.22 -1.70
CA GLU A 108 -20.22 2.46 -0.94
C GLU A 108 -20.66 1.23 -0.13
N LEU A 109 -20.34 0.02 -0.58
CA LEU A 109 -20.49 -1.21 0.22
C LEU A 109 -19.55 -1.18 1.43
N ILE A 110 -18.25 -0.94 1.23
CA ILE A 110 -17.25 -0.99 2.32
C ILE A 110 -17.51 0.11 3.36
N LYS A 111 -17.92 1.31 2.95
CA LYS A 111 -18.34 2.38 3.89
C LYS A 111 -19.47 1.97 4.82
N LYS A 112 -20.29 0.98 4.44
CA LYS A 112 -21.38 0.46 5.29
C LYS A 112 -20.92 -0.68 6.20
N HIS A 113 -19.71 -1.19 6.04
CA HIS A 113 -19.19 -2.32 6.79
C HIS A 113 -19.14 -2.02 8.30
N PRO A 114 -19.58 -2.95 9.18
CA PRO A 114 -19.63 -2.72 10.62
C PRO A 114 -18.28 -2.37 11.24
N VAL A 115 -17.20 -3.02 10.82
CA VAL A 115 -15.84 -2.72 11.31
C VAL A 115 -15.36 -1.35 10.85
N VAL A 116 -15.71 -0.94 9.63
CA VAL A 116 -15.34 0.39 9.11
C VAL A 116 -16.00 1.46 9.95
N LYS A 117 -17.33 1.41 10.09
CA LYS A 117 -18.09 2.40 10.85
C LYS A 117 -17.79 2.37 12.35
N GLY A 118 -17.75 1.18 12.92
CA GLY A 118 -17.70 0.99 14.37
C GLY A 118 -16.28 1.05 14.95
N PHE A 119 -15.24 0.86 14.13
CA PHE A 119 -13.85 0.89 14.61
C PHE A 119 -13.00 1.90 13.82
N PHE A 120 -12.87 1.76 12.50
CA PHE A 120 -11.98 2.64 11.72
C PHE A 120 -12.40 4.11 11.77
N ASP A 121 -13.67 4.41 11.48
CA ASP A 121 -14.19 5.78 11.51
C ASP A 121 -14.11 6.39 12.92
N ARG A 122 -14.44 5.59 13.95
CA ARG A 122 -14.40 6.00 15.37
C ARG A 122 -12.98 6.38 15.83
N HIS A 123 -11.96 5.66 15.35
CA HIS A 123 -10.56 5.89 15.69
C HIS A 123 -9.83 6.78 14.68
N HIS A 124 -10.55 7.32 13.70
CA HIS A 124 -10.02 8.13 12.61
C HIS A 124 -8.93 7.42 11.78
N PHE A 125 -9.07 6.11 11.59
CA PHE A 125 -8.25 5.36 10.65
C PHE A 125 -8.82 5.47 9.24
N THR A 126 -8.01 5.91 8.29
CA THR A 126 -8.40 5.98 6.89
C THR A 126 -8.42 4.61 6.24
N VAL A 127 -9.43 4.38 5.41
CA VAL A 127 -9.56 3.17 4.60
C VAL A 127 -9.22 3.51 3.14
N ASP A 128 -8.24 2.81 2.56
CA ASP A 128 -7.90 2.94 1.14
C ASP A 128 -8.87 2.08 0.31
N PHE A 129 -10.03 2.63 -0.03
CA PHE A 129 -11.09 1.90 -0.75
C PHE A 129 -10.64 1.41 -2.13
N ILE A 130 -9.74 2.14 -2.80
CA ILE A 130 -9.30 1.80 -4.16
C ILE A 130 -8.24 0.70 -4.09
N GLY A 131 -7.28 0.81 -3.16
CA GLY A 131 -6.34 -0.27 -2.86
C GLY A 131 -7.05 -1.56 -2.44
N LEU A 132 -8.10 -1.46 -1.62
CA LEU A 132 -8.95 -2.60 -1.29
C LEU A 132 -9.63 -3.18 -2.54
N ALA A 133 -10.27 -2.36 -3.36
CA ALA A 133 -10.93 -2.82 -4.58
C ALA A 133 -9.95 -3.62 -5.48
N GLN A 134 -8.72 -3.11 -5.63
CA GLN A 134 -7.65 -3.79 -6.37
C GLN A 134 -7.28 -5.15 -5.76
N HIS A 135 -7.10 -5.24 -4.43
CA HIS A 135 -6.81 -6.50 -3.72
C HIS A 135 -7.95 -7.54 -3.81
N TYR A 136 -9.19 -7.12 -4.06
CA TYR A 136 -10.35 -7.99 -4.28
C TYR A 136 -10.68 -8.22 -5.76
N GLY A 137 -9.77 -7.82 -6.66
CA GLY A 137 -9.84 -8.17 -8.08
C GLY A 137 -10.68 -7.25 -8.95
N LEU A 138 -11.11 -6.08 -8.44
CA LEU A 138 -11.69 -5.05 -9.29
C LEU A 138 -10.60 -4.39 -10.15
N LYS A 139 -10.98 -3.89 -11.32
CA LYS A 139 -10.07 -3.16 -12.20
C LYS A 139 -9.92 -1.72 -11.71
N THR A 140 -8.70 -1.33 -11.36
CA THR A 140 -8.37 0.00 -10.82
C THR A 140 -7.10 0.55 -11.46
N ASP A 141 -6.82 1.83 -11.20
CA ASP A 141 -5.58 2.52 -11.53
C ASP A 141 -4.46 2.32 -10.50
N VAL A 142 -4.59 1.31 -9.63
CA VAL A 142 -3.60 0.97 -8.60
C VAL A 142 -2.73 -0.21 -9.02
N LEU A 143 -1.43 -0.12 -8.70
CA LEU A 143 -0.51 -1.25 -8.62
C LEU A 143 -0.25 -1.62 -7.16
N ASP A 144 -0.40 -2.90 -6.84
CA ASP A 144 -0.04 -3.43 -5.53
C ASP A 144 1.49 -3.45 -5.37
N LEU A 145 1.95 -2.86 -4.27
CA LEU A 145 3.31 -2.93 -3.76
C LEU A 145 3.28 -3.51 -2.34
N THR A 146 4.43 -3.99 -1.85
CA THR A 146 4.60 -4.46 -0.46
C THR A 146 5.93 -3.97 0.08
N ASN A 147 6.05 -3.71 1.39
CA ASN A 147 7.37 -3.46 1.99
C ASN A 147 8.10 -4.76 2.40
N ASP A 148 7.53 -5.92 2.06
CA ASP A 148 8.06 -7.23 2.43
C ASP A 148 8.59 -7.98 1.19
N LEU A 149 9.90 -8.26 1.20
CA LEU A 149 10.57 -8.93 0.10
C LEU A 149 10.06 -10.37 -0.09
N ASP A 150 9.73 -11.07 1.00
CA ASP A 150 9.22 -12.45 0.94
C ASP A 150 7.84 -12.49 0.28
N VAL A 151 6.97 -11.54 0.61
CA VAL A 151 5.65 -11.41 -0.01
C VAL A 151 5.79 -11.12 -1.51
N ALA A 152 6.70 -10.22 -1.90
CA ALA A 152 6.93 -9.94 -3.32
C ALA A 152 7.49 -11.15 -4.07
N LEU A 153 8.44 -11.89 -3.48
CA LEU A 153 9.01 -13.09 -4.09
C LEU A 153 7.96 -14.20 -4.21
N PHE A 154 7.05 -14.36 -3.24
CA PHE A 154 5.91 -15.27 -3.38
C PHE A 154 5.09 -14.94 -4.63
N PHE A 155 4.67 -13.69 -4.84
CA PHE A 155 3.90 -13.31 -6.03
C PHE A 155 4.71 -13.41 -7.34
N ALA A 156 6.04 -13.37 -7.28
CA ALA A 156 6.91 -13.59 -8.43
C ALA A 156 7.03 -15.07 -8.81
N MET A 157 6.96 -16.00 -7.84
CA MET A 157 7.32 -17.42 -8.05
C MET A 157 6.16 -18.38 -7.87
N CYS A 158 5.02 -17.93 -7.33
CA CYS A 158 3.83 -18.75 -7.11
C CYS A 158 2.73 -18.24 -8.05
N PRO A 159 2.47 -18.90 -9.20
CA PRO A 159 1.45 -18.45 -10.12
C PRO A 159 0.04 -18.63 -9.55
N TYR A 160 -0.84 -17.69 -9.88
CA TYR A 160 -2.26 -17.76 -9.53
C TYR A 160 -3.03 -18.63 -10.52
N ASP A 161 -3.74 -19.63 -10.00
CA ASP A 161 -4.68 -20.46 -10.74
C ASP A 161 -6.10 -19.86 -10.62
N SER A 162 -6.52 -19.17 -11.67
CA SER A 162 -7.85 -18.55 -11.73
C SER A 162 -9.01 -19.55 -11.83
N LEU A 163 -8.76 -20.80 -12.25
CA LEU A 163 -9.81 -21.81 -12.35
C LEU A 163 -10.20 -22.32 -10.96
N ASN A 164 -9.21 -22.57 -10.12
CA ASN A 164 -9.39 -23.08 -8.76
C ASN A 164 -9.37 -21.99 -7.68
N ASP A 165 -9.16 -20.72 -8.06
CA ASP A 165 -9.16 -19.57 -7.15
C ASP A 165 -8.14 -19.72 -6.01
N GLN A 166 -6.91 -20.11 -6.38
CA GLN A 166 -5.81 -20.40 -5.46
C GLN A 166 -4.45 -20.12 -6.08
N TYR A 167 -3.43 -19.98 -5.24
CA TYR A 167 -2.04 -19.95 -5.71
C TYR A 167 -1.50 -21.38 -5.86
N THR A 168 -0.50 -21.54 -6.71
CA THR A 168 0.20 -22.81 -6.96
C THR A 168 1.71 -22.57 -6.95
N TYR A 169 2.49 -23.63 -7.16
CA TYR A 169 3.94 -23.56 -7.31
C TYR A 169 4.36 -24.27 -8.61
N HIS A 170 5.58 -24.01 -9.07
CA HIS A 170 6.13 -24.69 -10.24
C HIS A 170 6.65 -26.09 -9.88
N ASP A 171 6.20 -27.12 -10.58
CA ASP A 171 6.55 -28.53 -10.36
C ASP A 171 7.04 -29.26 -11.62
N ASP A 172 7.37 -28.52 -12.69
CA ASP A 172 7.75 -29.06 -13.99
C ASP A 172 9.23 -29.49 -14.11
N GLY A 173 9.99 -29.41 -13.01
CA GLY A 173 11.41 -29.74 -12.92
C GLY A 173 12.34 -28.80 -13.69
N LYS A 174 11.85 -27.62 -14.11
CA LYS A 174 12.62 -26.65 -14.88
C LYS A 174 13.06 -25.47 -14.02
N GLN A 175 14.08 -24.78 -14.51
CA GLN A 175 14.43 -23.47 -14.00
C GLN A 175 13.49 -22.41 -14.61
N HIS A 176 13.02 -21.49 -13.78
CA HIS A 176 12.12 -20.41 -14.17
C HIS A 176 12.80 -19.06 -13.99
N THR A 177 12.28 -18.03 -14.66
CA THR A 177 12.78 -16.66 -14.55
C THR A 177 11.62 -15.74 -14.21
N ALA A 178 11.81 -14.88 -13.22
CA ALA A 178 10.82 -13.93 -12.74
C ALA A 178 11.42 -12.53 -12.59
N ILE A 179 10.54 -11.56 -12.35
CA ILE A 179 10.88 -10.15 -12.20
C ILE A 179 10.51 -9.68 -10.80
N LEU A 180 11.44 -8.96 -10.18
CA LEU A 180 11.21 -8.19 -8.98
C LEU A 180 11.41 -6.70 -9.31
N TYR A 181 10.38 -5.90 -9.11
CA TYR A 181 10.51 -4.45 -9.12
C TYR A 181 10.80 -3.95 -7.71
N VAL A 182 11.87 -3.17 -7.59
CA VAL A 182 12.26 -2.44 -6.39
C VAL A 182 11.92 -0.97 -6.61
N VAL A 183 11.05 -0.44 -5.76
CA VAL A 183 10.41 0.88 -5.89
C VAL A 183 10.79 1.72 -4.68
N PRO A 184 11.83 2.57 -4.77
CA PRO A 184 12.08 3.57 -3.74
C PRO A 184 10.89 4.54 -3.69
N PRO A 185 10.17 4.70 -2.56
CA PRO A 185 8.97 5.55 -2.50
C PRO A 185 9.23 7.00 -2.93
N THR A 186 10.46 7.45 -2.74
CA THR A 186 10.92 8.82 -2.99
C THR A 186 10.89 9.21 -4.47
N ILE A 187 10.95 8.26 -5.42
CA ILE A 187 10.81 8.57 -6.86
C ILE A 187 9.39 9.05 -7.22
N TYR A 188 8.42 8.77 -6.35
CA TYR A 188 7.02 9.20 -6.48
C TYR A 188 6.62 10.31 -5.51
N ALA A 189 7.57 10.84 -4.73
CA ALA A 189 7.36 11.93 -3.78
C ALA A 189 7.96 13.25 -4.34
N PRO A 190 7.23 14.02 -5.18
CA PRO A 190 7.78 15.18 -5.89
C PRO A 190 8.23 16.32 -4.97
N SER A 191 7.65 16.41 -3.77
CA SER A 191 7.95 17.43 -2.76
C SER A 191 8.29 16.73 -1.44
N LEU A 192 9.43 16.03 -1.39
CA LEU A 192 9.92 15.44 -0.14
C LEU A 192 10.35 16.59 0.82
N PRO A 193 10.07 16.51 2.13
CA PRO A 193 9.43 15.40 2.86
C PRO A 193 7.90 15.36 2.81
N ASP A 194 7.23 16.47 2.46
CA ASP A 194 5.78 16.64 2.66
C ASP A 194 4.89 15.65 1.90
N SER A 195 5.36 15.18 0.73
CA SER A 195 4.63 14.27 -0.16
C SER A 195 4.90 12.78 0.08
N PHE A 196 5.73 12.44 1.07
CA PHE A 196 6.08 11.05 1.40
C PHE A 196 4.81 10.27 1.81
N LEU A 197 4.51 9.20 1.06
CA LEU A 197 3.33 8.34 1.24
C LEU A 197 1.96 9.08 1.25
N LYS A 198 1.89 10.28 0.68
CA LYS A 198 0.64 11.07 0.53
C LYS A 198 0.23 11.30 -0.92
N SER A 199 1.13 11.04 -1.85
CA SER A 199 0.97 11.40 -3.26
C SER A 199 0.53 10.17 -4.06
N LYS A 200 1.40 9.64 -4.94
CA LYS A 200 1.08 8.48 -5.76
C LYS A 200 1.21 7.16 -5.00
N ILE A 201 1.96 7.14 -3.91
CA ILE A 201 2.05 5.97 -3.05
C ILE A 201 1.28 6.27 -1.77
N THR A 202 0.37 5.38 -1.40
CA THR A 202 -0.34 5.39 -0.11
C THR A 202 -0.15 4.04 0.59
N ALA A 203 -0.06 4.05 1.91
CA ALA A 203 -0.07 2.81 2.67
C ALA A 203 -1.49 2.24 2.66
N ILE A 204 -1.63 0.99 2.22
CA ILE A 204 -2.85 0.23 2.46
C ILE A 204 -2.71 -0.36 3.86
N GLY A 205 -1.61 -1.08 4.12
CA GLY A 205 -1.25 -1.57 5.45
C GLY A 205 -2.37 -2.37 6.12
N LEU A 206 -2.59 -2.15 7.42
CA LEU A 206 -3.68 -2.81 8.14
C LEU A 206 -5.00 -2.11 7.84
N GLN A 207 -5.94 -2.88 7.32
CA GLN A 207 -7.25 -2.44 6.90
C GLN A 207 -8.33 -3.23 7.66
N PRO A 208 -9.63 -2.91 7.50
CA PRO A 208 -10.70 -3.64 8.18
C PRO A 208 -10.72 -5.14 7.89
N PHE A 209 -10.06 -5.55 6.81
CA PHE A 209 -9.95 -6.91 6.34
C PHE A 209 -8.51 -7.40 6.48
N LYS A 210 -8.34 -8.70 6.72
CA LYS A 210 -7.02 -9.28 7.06
C LYS A 210 -6.03 -9.27 5.89
N ARG A 211 -6.53 -9.37 4.66
CA ARG A 211 -5.71 -9.59 3.45
C ARG A 211 -4.66 -8.48 3.21
N PRO A 212 -4.99 -7.18 3.19
CA PRO A 212 -3.99 -6.14 2.94
C PRO A 212 -2.91 -6.06 4.02
N GLY A 213 -3.29 -6.29 5.29
CA GLY A 213 -2.36 -6.35 6.40
C GLY A 213 -1.36 -7.50 6.23
N ALA A 214 -1.85 -8.71 5.93
CA ALA A 214 -0.99 -9.87 5.70
C ALA A 214 -0.01 -9.68 4.53
N GLN A 215 -0.41 -8.93 3.50
CA GLN A 215 0.47 -8.59 2.37
C GLN A 215 1.37 -7.38 2.62
N ARG A 216 1.22 -6.70 3.77
CA ARG A 216 1.90 -5.44 4.11
C ARG A 216 1.83 -4.42 2.96
N GLY A 217 0.60 -4.26 2.43
CA GLY A 217 0.36 -3.65 1.13
C GLY A 217 0.52 -2.12 1.08
N PHE A 218 0.91 -1.62 -0.10
CA PHE A 218 0.94 -0.22 -0.48
C PHE A 218 0.30 -0.08 -1.86
N ALA A 219 -0.44 1.00 -2.09
CA ALA A 219 -1.05 1.32 -3.36
C ALA A 219 -0.16 2.31 -4.11
N LEU A 220 0.23 1.97 -5.34
CA LEU A 220 0.81 2.93 -6.28
C LEU A 220 -0.26 3.33 -7.31
N HIS A 221 -0.76 4.55 -7.19
CA HIS A 221 -1.76 5.16 -8.07
C HIS A 221 -1.10 5.70 -9.34
N LEU A 222 -1.41 5.08 -10.48
CA LEU A 222 -0.92 5.48 -11.80
C LEU A 222 -2.11 5.79 -12.70
N PRO A 223 -2.46 7.08 -12.91
CA PRO A 223 -3.57 7.45 -13.77
C PRO A 223 -3.29 7.10 -15.24
N ASP A 224 -4.31 7.27 -16.07
CA ASP A 224 -4.23 7.02 -17.52
C ASP A 224 -3.02 7.74 -18.15
N GLY A 225 -2.29 6.99 -19.00
CA GLY A 225 -1.05 7.42 -19.64
C GLY A 225 0.21 7.33 -18.78
N GLU A 226 0.10 7.01 -17.49
CA GLU A 226 1.26 6.77 -16.63
C GLU A 226 1.59 5.29 -16.46
N GLN A 227 2.89 5.02 -16.23
CA GLN A 227 3.43 3.68 -16.06
C GLN A 227 4.44 3.62 -14.92
N LEU A 228 4.75 2.39 -14.49
CA LEU A 228 5.72 2.15 -13.43
C LEU A 228 7.11 2.74 -13.78
N ARG A 229 7.68 3.43 -12.80
CA ARG A 229 9.09 3.74 -12.61
C ARG A 229 9.60 2.92 -11.45
N ALA A 230 10.70 2.19 -11.65
CA ALA A 230 11.26 1.28 -10.66
C ALA A 230 12.68 0.84 -11.06
N TYR A 231 13.34 0.09 -10.18
CA TYR A 231 14.51 -0.71 -10.53
C TYR A 231 14.06 -2.15 -10.76
N LYS A 232 14.26 -2.66 -11.96
CA LYS A 232 13.88 -4.00 -12.39
C LYS A 232 15.03 -4.98 -12.13
N TYR A 233 14.76 -6.04 -11.40
CA TYR A 233 15.67 -7.15 -11.16
C TYR A 233 15.09 -8.40 -11.81
N GLU A 234 15.86 -9.03 -12.68
CA GLU A 234 15.50 -10.31 -13.28
C GLU A 234 16.27 -11.42 -12.57
N PHE A 235 15.60 -12.49 -12.19
CA PHE A 235 16.23 -13.56 -11.41
C PHE A 235 15.69 -14.94 -11.78
N GLN A 236 16.54 -15.94 -11.61
CA GLN A 236 16.20 -17.34 -11.79
C GLN A 236 15.90 -18.04 -10.45
N PHE A 237 15.01 -19.02 -10.50
CA PHE A 237 14.62 -19.85 -9.36
C PHE A 237 14.26 -21.27 -9.81
N THR A 238 14.29 -22.22 -8.89
CA THR A 238 13.92 -23.62 -9.16
C THR A 238 12.50 -23.95 -8.70
N CYS A 239 12.00 -25.13 -9.05
CA CYS A 239 10.75 -25.67 -8.52
C CYS A 239 10.77 -25.79 -6.98
N GLU A 240 11.91 -26.16 -6.39
CA GLU A 240 12.08 -26.25 -4.94
C GLU A 240 11.98 -24.87 -4.27
N ASP A 241 12.55 -23.83 -4.90
CA ASP A 241 12.42 -22.45 -4.43
C ASP A 241 10.94 -22.01 -4.44
N SER A 242 10.24 -22.23 -5.55
CA SER A 242 8.80 -21.91 -5.68
C SER A 242 7.98 -22.64 -4.60
N LYS A 243 8.21 -23.96 -4.44
CA LYS A 243 7.54 -24.77 -3.43
C LYS A 243 7.81 -24.26 -2.01
N LYS A 244 9.06 -23.87 -1.71
CA LYS A 244 9.44 -23.37 -0.39
C LYS A 244 8.64 -22.10 -0.03
N TYR A 245 8.53 -21.14 -0.94
CA TYR A 245 7.73 -19.94 -0.71
C TYR A 245 6.23 -20.25 -0.63
N PHE A 246 5.76 -21.17 -1.47
CA PHE A 246 4.38 -21.65 -1.41
C PHE A 246 4.04 -22.22 -0.03
N ASP A 247 4.88 -23.11 0.51
CA ASP A 247 4.70 -23.70 1.83
C ASP A 247 4.85 -22.66 2.97
N GLN A 248 5.84 -21.76 2.86
CA GLN A 248 6.08 -20.67 3.83
C GLN A 248 4.83 -19.81 4.05
N PHE A 249 4.08 -19.53 2.98
CA PHE A 249 2.84 -18.76 3.03
C PHE A 249 1.58 -19.64 3.12
N LYS A 250 1.70 -20.84 3.71
CA LYS A 250 0.60 -21.79 3.93
C LYS A 250 -0.18 -22.07 2.64
N GLN A 251 0.54 -22.43 1.58
CA GLN A 251 -0.04 -22.72 0.26
C GLN A 251 -0.81 -21.52 -0.33
N GLY A 252 -0.37 -20.31 0.02
CA GLY A 252 -1.00 -19.05 -0.36
C GLY A 252 -2.12 -18.57 0.55
N GLU A 253 -2.65 -19.39 1.46
CA GLU A 253 -3.76 -19.02 2.35
C GLU A 253 -3.39 -17.89 3.32
N ALA A 254 -2.11 -17.73 3.65
CA ALA A 254 -1.64 -16.63 4.51
C ALA A 254 -1.76 -15.26 3.83
N LEU A 255 -1.69 -15.21 2.49
CA LEU A 255 -1.72 -13.97 1.70
C LEU A 255 -3.02 -13.79 0.91
N TRP A 256 -3.67 -14.88 0.51
CA TRP A 256 -4.94 -14.93 -0.20
C TRP A 256 -6.09 -15.30 0.74
N ILE A 257 -6.25 -14.52 1.80
CA ILE A 257 -7.25 -14.77 2.84
C ILE A 257 -8.65 -14.64 2.25
N LYS A 258 -9.48 -15.67 2.44
CA LYS A 258 -10.88 -15.68 2.00
C LYS A 258 -11.79 -15.16 3.10
N ASP A 259 -12.42 -14.01 2.84
CA ASP A 259 -13.29 -13.29 3.77
C ASP A 259 -14.63 -12.91 3.11
N GLU A 260 -15.49 -12.25 3.89
CA GLU A 260 -16.85 -11.86 3.51
C GLU A 260 -16.94 -10.96 2.27
N LEU A 261 -15.84 -10.32 1.85
CA LEU A 261 -15.85 -9.43 0.70
C LEU A 261 -15.69 -10.13 -0.64
N ILE A 262 -15.06 -11.31 -0.71
CA ILE A 262 -14.73 -11.94 -1.99
C ILE A 262 -15.98 -12.14 -2.85
N ALA A 263 -17.03 -12.70 -2.25
CA ALA A 263 -18.27 -12.98 -2.96
C ALA A 263 -18.92 -11.68 -3.48
N LYS A 264 -18.98 -10.63 -2.64
CA LYS A 264 -19.54 -9.33 -3.00
C LYS A 264 -18.70 -8.64 -4.08
N ALA A 265 -17.37 -8.66 -3.95
CA ALA A 265 -16.44 -8.10 -4.94
C ALA A 265 -16.58 -8.79 -6.29
N LYS A 266 -16.72 -10.13 -6.31
CA LYS A 266 -16.96 -10.90 -7.54
C LYS A 266 -18.27 -10.50 -8.21
N VAL A 267 -19.36 -10.36 -7.45
CA VAL A 267 -20.64 -9.85 -7.98
C VAL A 267 -20.45 -8.45 -8.57
N ILE A 268 -19.84 -7.53 -7.82
CA ILE A 268 -19.61 -6.15 -8.26
C ILE A 268 -18.76 -6.09 -9.54
N SER A 269 -17.72 -6.92 -9.64
CA SER A 269 -16.85 -7.00 -10.83
C SER A 269 -17.61 -7.39 -12.10
N GLN A 270 -18.78 -8.01 -11.97
CA GLN A 270 -19.62 -8.46 -13.08
C GLN A 270 -20.84 -7.56 -13.31
N MET A 271 -21.13 -6.63 -12.40
CA MET A 271 -22.30 -5.75 -12.48
C MET A 271 -22.31 -4.94 -13.79
N LYS A 272 -23.52 -4.82 -14.35
CA LYS A 272 -23.85 -3.95 -15.49
C LYS A 272 -25.07 -3.07 -15.24
N THR A 273 -25.68 -3.17 -14.06
CA THR A 273 -26.85 -2.38 -13.69
C THR A 273 -26.51 -1.60 -12.42
N PHE A 274 -26.69 -0.29 -12.47
CA PHE A 274 -26.31 0.62 -11.38
C PHE A 274 -27.43 1.60 -11.05
N SER A 275 -27.45 2.06 -9.80
CA SER A 275 -28.33 3.15 -9.39
C SER A 275 -27.88 4.48 -10.02
N TYR A 276 -28.83 5.40 -10.21
CA TYR A 276 -28.52 6.76 -10.62
C TYR A 276 -27.66 7.51 -9.58
N ASP A 277 -27.71 7.11 -8.32
CA ASP A 277 -26.84 7.68 -7.29
C ASP A 277 -25.37 7.28 -7.47
N THR A 278 -25.11 5.98 -7.66
CA THR A 278 -23.79 5.44 -8.02
C THR A 278 -23.24 6.15 -9.26
N PHE A 279 -24.08 6.34 -10.29
CA PHE A 279 -23.71 7.08 -11.49
C PHE A 279 -23.31 8.53 -11.22
N LYS A 280 -24.09 9.28 -10.42
CA LYS A 280 -23.77 10.67 -10.08
C LYS A 280 -22.44 10.76 -9.32
N LYS A 281 -22.20 9.86 -8.36
CA LYS A 281 -20.96 9.79 -7.58
C LYS A 281 -19.76 9.49 -8.48
N ALA A 282 -19.86 8.45 -9.32
CA ALA A 282 -18.81 8.09 -10.27
C ALA A 282 -18.52 9.22 -11.26
N PHE A 283 -19.53 9.92 -11.78
CA PHE A 283 -19.31 11.04 -12.69
C PHE A 283 -18.65 12.24 -12.01
N ALA A 284 -18.98 12.49 -10.73
CA ALA A 284 -18.37 13.57 -9.97
C ALA A 284 -16.90 13.28 -9.64
N GLN A 285 -16.57 12.03 -9.32
CA GLN A 285 -15.22 11.62 -8.95
C GLN A 285 -14.32 11.37 -10.18
N TYR A 286 -14.88 10.78 -11.24
CA TYR A 286 -14.18 10.34 -12.43
C TYR A 286 -14.87 10.83 -13.71
N PRO A 287 -14.95 12.15 -13.94
CA PRO A 287 -15.60 12.70 -15.13
C PRO A 287 -14.89 12.22 -16.41
N PRO A 288 -15.56 11.46 -17.30
CA PRO A 288 -14.94 11.01 -18.53
C PRO A 288 -14.69 12.20 -19.45
N LYS A 289 -13.43 12.36 -19.89
CA LYS A 289 -13.00 13.53 -20.68
C LYS A 289 -13.77 13.62 -22.01
N GLY A 290 -14.38 14.78 -22.27
CA GLY A 290 -15.16 15.01 -23.49
C GLY A 290 -16.61 14.53 -23.43
N TYR A 291 -17.08 14.04 -22.27
CA TYR A 291 -18.41 13.49 -22.11
C TYR A 291 -19.30 14.33 -21.18
N SER A 292 -20.56 14.50 -21.58
CA SER A 292 -21.63 14.93 -20.70
C SER A 292 -22.26 13.72 -20.00
N LYS A 293 -23.00 13.94 -18.90
CA LYS A 293 -23.79 12.88 -18.24
C LYS A 293 -24.74 12.16 -19.22
N THR A 294 -25.35 12.92 -20.13
CA THR A 294 -26.30 12.38 -21.11
C THR A 294 -25.60 11.53 -22.17
N SER A 295 -24.47 12.01 -22.71
CA SER A 295 -23.74 11.27 -23.75
C SER A 295 -23.11 9.99 -23.21
N ILE A 296 -22.46 10.04 -22.04
CA ILE A 296 -21.87 8.82 -21.45
C ILE A 296 -22.95 7.80 -21.08
N LYS A 297 -24.11 8.23 -20.57
CA LYS A 297 -25.22 7.32 -20.26
C LYS A 297 -25.75 6.61 -21.51
N LYS A 298 -25.78 7.30 -22.67
CA LYS A 298 -26.15 6.70 -23.95
C LYS A 298 -25.13 5.65 -24.39
N GLU A 299 -23.83 5.93 -24.25
CA GLU A 299 -22.77 4.99 -24.62
C GLU A 299 -22.68 3.79 -23.66
N LEU A 300 -22.89 4.00 -22.37
CA LEU A 300 -23.06 2.91 -21.40
C LEU A 300 -24.18 1.96 -21.82
N LYS A 301 -25.34 2.50 -22.22
CA LYS A 301 -26.45 1.69 -22.71
C LYS A 301 -26.07 0.89 -23.97
N ALA A 302 -25.27 1.46 -24.86
CA ALA A 302 -24.81 0.78 -26.07
C ALA A 302 -23.91 -0.44 -25.77
N ILE A 303 -23.18 -0.43 -24.65
CA ILE A 303 -22.38 -1.58 -24.19
C ILE A 303 -23.12 -2.49 -23.18
N GLY A 304 -24.45 -2.31 -23.06
CA GLY A 304 -25.33 -3.13 -22.22
C GLY A 304 -25.28 -2.78 -20.74
N VAL A 305 -24.94 -1.54 -20.38
CA VAL A 305 -24.96 -1.02 -19.00
C VAL A 305 -26.22 -0.21 -18.77
N GLU A 306 -26.96 -0.52 -17.70
CA GLU A 306 -28.22 0.12 -17.35
C GLU A 306 -28.08 0.99 -16.10
N ILE A 307 -28.60 2.23 -16.17
CA ILE A 307 -28.65 3.16 -15.03
C ILE A 307 -30.10 3.38 -14.62
N LEU A 308 -30.49 2.81 -13.48
CA LEU A 308 -31.85 2.80 -12.96
C LEU A 308 -32.10 3.96 -11.98
N THR A 309 -33.31 4.51 -11.98
CA THR A 309 -33.71 5.58 -11.05
C THR A 309 -33.69 5.12 -9.59
N LYS A 310 -34.12 3.89 -9.35
CA LYS A 310 -33.96 3.14 -8.10
C LYS A 310 -33.41 1.77 -8.48
N GLY A 311 -32.11 1.57 -8.26
CA GLY A 311 -31.46 0.28 -8.46
C GLY A 311 -31.19 -0.37 -7.11
N GLU A 312 -31.18 -1.70 -7.06
CA GLU A 312 -30.63 -2.41 -5.93
C GLU A 312 -29.11 -2.17 -5.88
N SER A 313 -28.61 -1.72 -4.73
CA SER A 313 -27.18 -1.64 -4.46
C SER A 313 -26.72 -2.91 -3.78
N THR A 314 -25.45 -3.29 -4.00
CA THR A 314 -24.84 -4.36 -3.20
C THR A 314 -24.82 -3.93 -1.73
N HIS A 315 -25.28 -4.79 -0.84
CA HIS A 315 -25.35 -4.52 0.59
C HIS A 315 -25.04 -5.78 1.40
N PHE A 316 -24.71 -5.56 2.67
CA PHE A 316 -24.67 -6.61 3.67
C PHE A 316 -26.09 -6.83 4.21
N THR A 317 -26.52 -8.07 4.34
CA THR A 317 -27.78 -8.40 5.03
C THR A 317 -27.64 -8.19 6.54
N GLU A 318 -28.75 -8.14 7.26
CA GLU A 318 -28.73 -8.01 8.73
C GLU A 318 -28.05 -9.22 9.40
N GLU A 319 -28.20 -10.41 8.81
CA GLU A 319 -27.51 -11.62 9.24
C GLU A 319 -26.00 -11.52 9.03
N GLU A 320 -25.55 -11.06 7.85
CA GLU A 320 -24.13 -10.81 7.58
C GLU A 320 -23.56 -9.79 8.56
N ILE A 321 -24.25 -8.67 8.78
CA ILE A 321 -23.85 -7.63 9.73
C ILE A 321 -23.72 -8.20 11.15
N THR A 322 -24.69 -9.00 11.59
CA THR A 322 -24.67 -9.62 12.92
C THR A 322 -23.51 -10.59 13.05
N SER A 323 -23.26 -11.43 12.04
CA SER A 323 -22.11 -12.35 12.02
C SER A 323 -20.79 -11.59 12.12
N ILE A 324 -20.59 -10.57 11.27
CA ILE A 324 -19.36 -9.76 11.25
C ILE A 324 -19.08 -9.13 12.62
N LYS A 325 -20.11 -8.57 13.27
CA LYS A 325 -19.96 -7.98 14.61
C LYS A 325 -19.58 -9.02 15.66
N ASN A 326 -20.20 -10.20 15.63
CA ASN A 326 -19.90 -11.28 16.56
C ASN A 326 -18.47 -11.81 16.35
N ASP A 327 -18.09 -12.10 15.10
CA ASP A 327 -16.75 -12.57 14.74
C ASP A 327 -15.68 -11.55 15.13
N TRP A 328 -15.96 -10.26 14.96
CA TRP A 328 -15.06 -9.21 15.44
C TRP A 328 -14.91 -9.23 16.97
N ASN A 329 -16.02 -9.18 17.70
CA ASN A 329 -16.01 -9.06 19.15
C ASN A 329 -15.46 -10.32 19.85
N ILE A 330 -15.58 -11.49 19.23
CA ILE A 330 -15.13 -12.77 19.79
C ILE A 330 -13.72 -13.13 19.33
N THR A 331 -13.39 -12.94 18.05
CA THR A 331 -12.20 -13.53 17.43
C THR A 331 -11.20 -12.50 16.93
N ASN A 332 -11.63 -11.43 16.26
CA ASN A 332 -10.69 -10.55 15.54
C ASN A 332 -10.18 -9.37 16.38
N LYS A 333 -10.90 -8.93 17.41
CA LYS A 333 -10.53 -7.74 18.18
C LYS A 333 -9.14 -7.85 18.81
N GLN A 334 -8.81 -9.00 19.40
CA GLN A 334 -7.53 -9.18 20.08
C GLN A 334 -6.37 -9.11 19.07
N GLN A 335 -6.50 -9.81 17.94
CA GLN A 335 -5.50 -9.76 16.88
C GLN A 335 -5.27 -8.33 16.39
N MET A 336 -6.34 -7.58 16.11
CA MET A 336 -6.23 -6.17 15.68
C MET A 336 -5.56 -5.28 16.74
N GLN A 337 -5.90 -5.47 18.02
CA GLN A 337 -5.36 -4.70 19.14
C GLN A 337 -3.86 -4.92 19.35
N GLU A 338 -3.39 -6.16 19.20
CA GLU A 338 -1.98 -6.53 19.32
C GLU A 338 -1.16 -6.00 18.14
N GLN A 339 -1.77 -5.87 16.96
CA GLN A 339 -1.11 -5.37 15.75
C GLN A 339 -0.98 -3.86 15.71
N ILE A 340 -1.93 -3.09 16.28
CA ILE A 340 -1.90 -1.63 16.20
C ILE A 340 -1.04 -1.03 17.31
N THR A 341 -0.01 -0.29 16.90
CA THR A 341 0.91 0.41 17.80
C THR A 341 0.94 1.91 17.52
N ARG A 342 1.46 2.69 18.46
CA ARG A 342 1.83 4.09 18.23
C ARG A 342 3.22 4.39 18.75
N ILE A 343 3.87 5.38 18.15
CA ILE A 343 5.14 5.94 18.63
C ILE A 343 4.88 7.35 19.11
N ASN A 344 5.13 7.58 20.41
CA ASN A 344 5.05 8.91 20.98
C ASN A 344 6.29 9.71 20.60
N TRP A 345 6.16 11.03 20.55
CA TRP A 345 7.28 11.94 20.32
C TRP A 345 7.11 13.28 21.05
N PHE A 346 8.19 14.04 21.10
CA PHE A 346 8.31 15.34 21.74
C PHE A 346 9.08 16.27 20.82
N ALA A 347 8.60 17.50 20.60
CA ALA A 347 9.40 18.49 19.90
C ALA A 347 10.63 18.83 20.75
N ASP A 348 11.72 19.26 20.12
CA ASP A 348 12.91 19.70 20.86
C ASP A 348 12.60 20.87 21.81
N ASP A 349 11.71 21.78 21.41
CA ASP A 349 11.23 22.91 22.23
C ASP A 349 10.35 22.47 23.43
N ASP A 350 9.95 21.20 23.46
CA ASP A 350 9.22 20.60 24.58
C ASP A 350 10.14 19.96 25.62
N CYS A 351 11.45 20.08 25.41
CA CYS A 351 12.47 19.49 26.25
C CYS A 351 13.33 20.57 26.91
N THR A 352 13.75 20.32 28.14
CA THR A 352 14.76 21.15 28.81
C THR A 352 16.13 20.49 28.65
N ILE A 353 17.16 21.28 28.39
CA ILE A 353 18.55 20.80 28.30
C ILE A 353 19.29 21.36 29.50
N ASP A 354 19.86 20.48 30.32
CA ASP A 354 20.74 20.89 31.40
C ASP A 354 21.96 21.63 30.80
N PRO A 355 22.24 22.88 31.22
CA PRO A 355 23.27 23.69 30.60
C PRO A 355 24.68 23.12 30.79
N ILE A 356 24.90 22.31 31.83
CA ILE A 356 26.20 21.76 32.25
C ILE A 356 26.35 20.33 31.72
N THR A 357 25.41 19.44 32.02
CA THR A 357 25.49 18.01 31.66
C THR A 357 25.04 17.74 30.22
N LYS A 358 24.37 18.71 29.59
CA LYS A 358 23.68 18.56 28.29
C LYS A 358 22.62 17.46 28.29
N GLN A 359 22.20 16.98 29.46
CA GLN A 359 21.14 15.99 29.57
C GLN A 359 19.81 16.61 29.15
N LYS A 360 19.09 15.93 28.27
CA LYS A 360 17.77 16.34 27.79
C LYS A 360 16.69 15.72 28.68
N THR A 361 15.82 16.55 29.24
CA THR A 361 14.65 16.13 30.01
C THR A 361 13.39 16.47 29.23
N VAL A 362 12.53 15.47 29.00
CA VAL A 362 11.27 15.63 28.26
C VAL A 362 10.17 16.11 29.19
N ASN A 363 9.35 17.08 28.75
CA ASN A 363 8.10 17.41 29.43
C ASN A 363 7.00 16.42 29.00
N LEU A 364 6.61 15.51 29.90
CA LEU A 364 5.62 14.48 29.63
C LEU A 364 4.23 15.03 29.28
N ASP A 365 3.89 16.24 29.74
CA ASP A 365 2.60 16.88 29.47
C ASP A 365 2.48 17.36 28.02
N LYS A 366 3.61 17.54 27.33
CA LYS A 366 3.68 17.98 25.93
C LYS A 366 3.87 16.82 24.94
N ARG A 367 3.64 15.58 25.38
CA ARG A 367 3.81 14.39 24.55
C ARG A 367 2.82 14.38 23.37
N HIS A 368 3.35 14.25 22.17
CA HIS A 368 2.58 13.93 20.98
C HIS A 368 2.43 12.40 20.85
N LEU A 369 1.18 11.92 20.70
CA LEU A 369 0.89 10.48 20.76
C LEU A 369 1.20 9.72 19.45
N TYR A 370 1.26 10.44 18.33
CA TYR A 370 1.41 9.85 17.00
C TYR A 370 2.43 10.66 16.21
N ARG A 371 3.37 9.98 15.56
CA ARG A 371 4.17 10.58 14.49
C ARG A 371 3.27 10.95 13.32
N ASN A 372 3.80 11.76 12.41
CA ASN A 372 3.13 12.09 11.16
C ASN A 372 3.99 11.70 9.95
N LEU A 373 3.37 11.63 8.77
CA LEU A 373 4.06 11.24 7.53
C LEU A 373 5.20 12.18 7.11
N LYS A 374 5.17 13.47 7.50
CA LYS A 374 6.27 14.40 7.22
C LYS A 374 7.53 13.99 7.99
N MET A 375 7.39 13.61 9.26
CA MET A 375 8.50 13.10 10.07
C MET A 375 9.13 11.84 9.46
N LEU A 376 8.30 10.92 8.93
CA LEU A 376 8.82 9.75 8.20
C LEU A 376 9.56 10.18 6.93
N GLY A 377 8.99 11.12 6.15
CA GLY A 377 9.61 11.66 4.95
C GLY A 377 10.95 12.37 5.22
N GLU A 378 11.07 13.10 6.33
CA GLU A 378 12.31 13.75 6.77
C GLU A 378 13.39 12.72 7.08
N LEU A 379 13.04 11.66 7.81
CA LEU A 379 13.98 10.57 8.11
C LEU A 379 14.42 9.85 6.83
N GLU A 380 13.50 9.51 5.94
CA GLU A 380 13.84 8.88 4.65
C GLU A 380 14.69 9.79 3.76
N MET A 381 14.48 11.11 3.81
CA MET A 381 15.35 12.08 3.13
C MET A 381 16.79 12.03 3.66
N ILE A 382 16.98 11.96 4.98
CA ILE A 382 18.31 11.82 5.58
C ILE A 382 18.97 10.50 5.14
N ARG A 383 18.20 9.40 5.12
CA ARG A 383 18.70 8.09 4.68
C ARG A 383 19.11 8.09 3.21
N LEU A 384 18.36 8.77 2.33
CA LEU A 384 18.73 8.93 0.93
C LEU A 384 20.08 9.64 0.77
N VAL A 385 20.31 10.70 1.56
CA VAL A 385 21.60 11.41 1.57
C VAL A 385 22.73 10.49 2.06
N GLN A 386 22.46 9.68 3.10
CA GLN A 386 23.40 8.69 3.63
C GLN A 386 23.74 7.59 2.63
N ALA A 387 22.75 7.09 1.88
CA ALA A 387 22.95 6.01 0.90
C ALA A 387 23.84 6.46 -0.26
N ALA A 388 23.66 7.69 -0.74
CA ALA A 388 24.30 8.31 -1.91
C ALA A 388 24.08 7.60 -3.26
N GLN A 389 24.05 6.27 -3.28
CA GLN A 389 23.70 5.40 -4.40
C GLN A 389 22.88 4.21 -3.87
N PHE A 390 21.90 3.75 -4.64
CA PHE A 390 21.04 2.65 -4.26
C PHE A 390 20.56 1.87 -5.48
N CYS A 391 20.01 0.67 -5.24
CA CYS A 391 19.52 -0.25 -6.26
C CYS A 391 20.57 -0.58 -7.33
N THR A 392 21.81 -0.76 -6.93
CA THR A 392 22.97 -0.90 -7.86
C THR A 392 22.94 -2.17 -8.70
N GLY A 393 22.19 -3.18 -8.26
CA GLY A 393 21.98 -4.43 -8.99
C GLY A 393 20.85 -4.41 -10.01
N GLY A 394 19.97 -3.39 -9.96
CA GLY A 394 18.77 -3.32 -10.79
C GLY A 394 18.93 -2.42 -12.01
N GLU A 395 18.16 -2.71 -13.05
CA GLU A 395 18.02 -1.81 -14.20
C GLU A 395 16.94 -0.76 -13.90
N TYR A 396 17.30 0.53 -13.91
CA TYR A 396 16.28 1.57 -13.82
C TYR A 396 15.39 1.55 -15.06
N VAL A 397 14.08 1.33 -14.85
CA VAL A 397 13.07 1.37 -15.88
C VAL A 397 12.12 2.54 -15.62
N ASP A 398 11.92 3.35 -16.67
CA ASP A 398 10.85 4.34 -16.74
C ASP A 398 10.08 4.06 -18.02
N TYR A 399 8.90 3.45 -17.87
CA TYR A 399 8.04 3.11 -19.00
C TYR A 399 7.18 4.30 -19.47
N ASN A 400 7.28 5.45 -18.81
CA ASN A 400 6.57 6.66 -19.24
C ASN A 400 7.24 7.25 -20.50
N PRO A 401 6.46 7.88 -21.39
CA PRO A 401 7.04 8.66 -22.48
C PRO A 401 7.94 9.75 -21.90
N LYS A 402 9.07 10.02 -22.56
CA LYS A 402 9.99 11.09 -22.16
C LYS A 402 9.21 12.40 -22.01
N LYS A 403 9.06 12.89 -20.77
CA LYS A 403 8.48 14.21 -20.53
C LYS A 403 9.39 15.27 -21.13
N LYS A 404 8.80 16.34 -21.70
CA LYS A 404 9.56 17.58 -21.92
C LYS A 404 10.10 18.04 -20.57
N GLU A 405 11.38 18.40 -20.51
CA GLU A 405 11.99 18.95 -19.30
C GLU A 405 11.09 20.07 -18.76
N GLU A 406 10.49 19.84 -17.59
CA GLU A 406 9.82 20.89 -16.85
C GLU A 406 10.91 21.88 -16.41
N LYS A 407 10.66 23.19 -16.61
CA LYS A 407 11.57 24.23 -16.14
C LYS A 407 11.81 24.01 -14.66
N LYS A 408 13.09 23.80 -14.28
CA LYS A 408 13.51 23.78 -12.88
C LYS A 408 12.91 25.01 -12.19
N THR A 409 11.95 24.79 -11.29
CA THR A 409 11.44 25.85 -10.44
C THR A 409 12.61 26.35 -9.60
N HIS A 410 12.80 27.66 -9.61
CA HIS A 410 13.81 28.31 -8.77
C HIS A 410 13.42 28.01 -7.32
N ARG A 411 14.19 27.15 -6.65
CA ARG A 411 14.03 26.97 -5.20
C ARG A 411 14.67 28.19 -4.53
N GLU A 412 13.96 28.75 -3.55
CA GLU A 412 14.56 29.68 -2.60
C GLU A 412 15.82 29.03 -2.02
N THR A 413 16.91 29.79 -1.96
CA THR A 413 18.21 29.33 -1.43
C THR A 413 18.32 29.49 0.07
N ASP A 414 17.22 29.89 0.73
CA ASP A 414 17.19 30.10 2.15
C ASP A 414 17.17 28.74 2.86
N TRP A 415 18.13 28.55 3.75
CA TRP A 415 18.23 27.35 4.55
C TRP A 415 17.12 27.37 5.60
N GLU A 416 16.16 26.46 5.47
CA GLU A 416 15.19 26.21 6.53
C GLU A 416 15.78 25.25 7.56
N ARG A 417 15.74 25.62 8.84
CA ARG A 417 16.12 24.71 9.92
C ARG A 417 15.02 23.66 10.07
N MET A 418 15.33 22.40 9.80
CA MET A 418 14.41 21.32 10.18
C MET A 418 14.32 21.24 11.71
N GLY A 419 13.09 21.22 12.22
CA GLY A 419 12.83 21.04 13.66
C GLY A 419 13.38 19.68 14.13
N GLY A 420 13.96 19.67 15.32
CA GLY A 420 14.35 18.41 15.96
C GLY A 420 13.23 17.84 16.81
N TYR A 421 13.24 16.53 16.98
CA TYR A 421 12.32 15.84 17.89
C TYR A 421 13.00 14.64 18.55
N SER A 422 12.40 14.16 19.63
CA SER A 422 12.72 12.87 20.22
C SER A 422 11.49 11.98 20.19
N ALA A 423 11.66 10.72 19.80
CA ALA A 423 10.58 9.75 19.70
C ALA A 423 10.90 8.50 20.50
N ASP A 424 9.86 7.80 20.95
CA ASP A 424 10.01 6.44 21.48
C ASP A 424 10.67 5.55 20.41
N ALA A 425 11.61 4.71 20.82
CA ALA A 425 12.35 3.86 19.89
C ALA A 425 11.50 2.77 19.24
N LYS A 426 10.46 2.29 19.93
CA LYS A 426 9.54 1.25 19.45
C LYS A 426 8.10 1.65 19.67
N GLY A 427 7.25 1.20 18.74
CA GLY A 427 5.80 1.29 18.88
C GLY A 427 5.28 0.47 20.06
N LYS A 428 4.26 1.00 20.74
CA LYS A 428 3.55 0.30 21.82
C LYS A 428 2.07 0.20 21.50
N SER A 429 1.47 -0.94 21.85
CA SER A 429 0.00 -1.06 21.83
C SER A 429 -0.60 -0.04 22.81
N TYR A 430 -1.76 0.51 22.45
CA TYR A 430 -2.39 1.61 23.19
C TYR A 430 -3.91 1.53 23.25
N LEU A 431 -4.53 0.66 22.45
CA LEU A 431 -5.97 0.47 22.43
C LEU A 431 -6.36 -0.48 23.57
N GLU A 432 -7.44 -0.17 24.27
CA GLU A 432 -8.01 -1.03 25.31
C GLU A 432 -9.14 -1.90 24.76
N ASP A 433 -9.56 -2.94 25.48
CA ASP A 433 -10.65 -3.84 25.01
C ASP A 433 -11.95 -3.06 24.68
N THR A 434 -12.24 -2.04 25.48
CA THR A 434 -13.37 -1.11 25.30
C THR A 434 -13.28 -0.31 24.00
N ASP A 435 -12.07 0.02 23.55
CA ASP A 435 -11.81 0.69 22.27
C ASP A 435 -12.09 -0.24 21.09
N MET A 436 -11.97 -1.55 21.27
CA MET A 436 -12.13 -2.53 20.20
C MET A 436 -13.59 -2.94 19.97
N MET A 437 -14.44 -2.91 21.00
CA MET A 437 -15.81 -3.42 20.90
C MET A 437 -16.65 -2.70 19.84
N LEU A 438 -17.30 -3.47 18.96
CA LEU A 438 -18.34 -2.97 18.06
C LEU A 438 -19.67 -2.98 18.79
N LYS A 439 -20.35 -1.83 18.81
CA LYS A 439 -21.68 -1.66 19.38
C LYS A 439 -22.79 -2.07 18.40
#